data_AF-A0A2A7UGS6-F1
#
_entry.id   AF-A0A2A7UGS6-F1
#
_cell.length_a   1.000
_cell.length_b   1.000
_cell.length_c   1.000
_cell.angle_alpha   90.00
_cell.angle_beta   90.00
_cell.angle_gamma   90.00
#
_symmetry.space_group_name_H-M   'P 1'
#
loop_
_entity.id
_entity.type
_entity.pdbx_description
1 polymer ?
#
loop_
_entity_poly.entity_id
_entity_poly.type
_entity_poly.pdbx_seq_one_letter_code
_entity_poly.pdbx_strand_id
1 'polypeptide(L)'
;MYLLTSALLLVVGAIHLAPGIVALSPHRARDLYGTAATDPDLALLLRHRAVLLALVGAGLMYAAFTPSVRPAMILAGFLSMLSFLAFAARDRGNLGPRTRRVARIDLAATVLLLLAGGLVAAT
;
A
#
# COMPACT_ATOMS: atom_id res chain seq x y z
N MET A 1 -1.66 10.99 -21.94
CA MET A 1 -1.79 11.14 -20.47
C MET A 1 -2.52 9.96 -19.83
N TYR A 2 -3.69 9.55 -20.35
CA TYR A 2 -4.49 8.46 -19.77
C TYR A 2 -3.77 7.10 -19.60
N LEU A 3 -2.98 6.63 -20.58
CA LEU A 3 -2.25 5.36 -20.44
C LEU A 3 -1.21 5.41 -19.31
N LEU A 4 -0.47 6.52 -19.19
CA LEU A 4 0.55 6.68 -18.15
C LEU A 4 -0.08 6.69 -16.76
N THR A 5 -1.17 7.45 -16.55
CA THR A 5 -1.91 7.44 -15.28
C THR A 5 -2.40 6.02 -14.94
N SER A 6 -2.95 5.30 -15.92
CA SER A 6 -3.46 3.94 -15.72
C SER A 6 -2.33 2.99 -15.34
N ALA A 7 -1.19 3.06 -16.01
CA ALA A 7 -0.01 2.26 -15.70
C ALA A 7 0.51 2.54 -14.27
N LEU A 8 0.60 3.82 -13.88
CA LEU A 8 1.01 4.21 -12.52
C LEU A 8 0.05 3.66 -11.46
N LEU A 9 -1.26 3.77 -11.69
CA LEU A 9 -2.28 3.24 -10.77
C LEU A 9 -2.23 1.72 -10.64
N LEU A 10 -1.98 1.00 -11.75
CA LEU A 10 -1.79 -0.46 -11.72
C LEU A 10 -0.55 -0.85 -10.92
N VAL A 11 0.58 -0.15 -11.11
CA VAL A 11 1.82 -0.41 -10.36
C VAL A 11 1.62 -0.15 -8.86
N VAL A 12 1.08 1.00 -8.49
CA VAL A 12 0.85 1.34 -7.08
C VAL A 12 -0.20 0.41 -6.45
N GLY A 13 -1.25 0.06 -7.20
CA GLY A 13 -2.26 -0.90 -6.78
C GLY A 13 -1.67 -2.28 -6.51
N ALA A 14 -0.78 -2.77 -7.38
CA ALA A 14 -0.07 -4.04 -7.18
C ALA A 14 0.83 -4.02 -5.93
N ILE A 15 1.49 -2.91 -5.65
CA ILE A 15 2.27 -2.74 -4.41
C ILE A 15 1.36 -2.84 -3.17
N HIS A 16 0.18 -2.23 -3.19
CA HIS A 16 -0.81 -2.31 -2.10
C HIS A 16 -1.43 -3.71 -1.93
N LEU A 17 -1.50 -4.49 -2.99
CA LEU A 17 -1.95 -5.89 -2.93
C LEU A 17 -0.91 -6.82 -2.29
N ALA A 18 0.37 -6.48 -2.31
CA ALA A 18 1.43 -7.36 -1.79
C ALA A 18 1.22 -7.73 -0.30
N PRO A 19 0.86 -6.80 0.61
CA PRO A 19 0.42 -7.13 1.95
C PRO A 19 -0.79 -8.10 2.02
N GLY A 20 -1.70 -8.06 1.04
CA GLY A 20 -2.86 -8.94 0.96
C GLY A 20 -2.52 -10.44 0.97
N ILE A 21 -1.32 -10.81 0.53
CA ILE A 21 -0.80 -12.18 0.62
C ILE A 21 -0.74 -12.66 2.09
N VAL A 22 -0.51 -11.74 3.04
CA VAL A 22 -0.47 -12.03 4.48
C VAL A 22 -1.86 -12.29 5.05
N ALA A 23 -2.93 -11.74 4.45
CA ALA A 23 -4.30 -12.04 4.88
C ALA A 23 -4.68 -13.52 4.69
N LEU A 24 -4.17 -14.12 3.60
CA LEU A 24 -4.44 -15.50 3.20
C LEU A 24 -3.55 -16.52 3.94
N SER A 25 -2.38 -16.11 4.41
CA SER A 25 -1.46 -16.99 5.12
C SER A 25 -0.74 -16.27 6.27
N PRO A 26 -1.13 -16.52 7.53
CA PRO A 26 -0.47 -15.95 8.71
C PRO A 26 1.01 -16.33 8.80
N HIS A 27 1.38 -17.52 8.31
CA HIS A 27 2.76 -17.97 8.25
C HIS A 27 3.64 -17.08 7.36
N ARG A 28 3.08 -16.46 6.32
CA ARG A 28 3.81 -15.51 5.45
C ARG A 28 4.04 -14.14 6.09
N ALA A 29 3.41 -13.83 7.24
CA ALA A 29 3.76 -12.65 8.03
C ALA A 29 5.21 -12.73 8.53
N ARG A 30 5.70 -13.94 8.86
CA ARG A 30 7.12 -14.15 9.17
C ARG A 30 7.98 -13.79 7.98
N ASP A 31 7.62 -14.20 6.77
CA ASP A 31 8.42 -13.97 5.57
C ASP A 31 8.45 -12.49 5.16
N LEU A 32 7.31 -11.78 5.24
CA LEU A 32 7.22 -10.37 4.87
C LEU A 32 7.74 -9.41 5.94
N TYR A 33 7.47 -9.69 7.22
CA TYR A 33 7.73 -8.75 8.33
C TYR A 33 8.77 -9.24 9.34
N GLY A 34 9.15 -10.53 9.32
CA GLY A 34 10.12 -11.10 10.26
C GLY A 34 9.57 -11.32 11.67
N THR A 35 8.28 -11.05 11.88
CA THR A 35 7.61 -11.25 13.16
C THR A 35 6.93 -12.61 13.15
N ALA A 36 7.27 -13.47 14.12
CA ALA A 36 6.36 -14.55 14.47
C ALA A 36 5.17 -13.88 15.15
N ALA A 37 4.02 -13.78 14.47
CA ALA A 37 2.76 -13.47 15.13
C ALA A 37 2.35 -14.71 15.95
N THR A 38 3.07 -14.94 17.04
CA THR A 38 2.82 -16.03 18.00
C THR A 38 1.57 -15.75 18.83
N ASP A 39 1.21 -14.46 18.92
CA ASP A 39 -0.02 -13.98 19.51
C ASP A 39 -1.17 -14.00 18.47
N PRO A 40 -2.26 -14.77 18.72
CA PRO A 40 -3.43 -14.81 17.85
C PRO A 40 -4.09 -13.46 17.58
N ASP A 41 -4.11 -12.55 18.56
CA ASP A 41 -4.76 -11.24 18.42
C ASP A 41 -3.95 -10.35 17.46
N LEU A 42 -2.63 -10.34 17.61
CA LEU A 42 -1.73 -9.67 16.68
C LEU A 42 -1.85 -10.25 15.26
N ALA A 43 -1.97 -11.57 15.12
CA ALA A 43 -2.16 -12.20 13.82
C ALA A 43 -3.47 -11.76 13.15
N LEU A 44 -4.56 -11.67 13.90
CA LEU A 44 -5.85 -11.17 13.41
C LEU A 44 -5.73 -9.73 12.92
N LEU A 45 -5.13 -8.84 13.72
CA LEU A 45 -4.95 -7.41 13.36
C LEU A 45 -4.11 -7.24 12.10
N LEU A 46 -3.03 -8.01 11.94
CA LEU A 46 -2.19 -7.97 10.73
C LEU A 46 -2.94 -8.48 9.49
N ARG A 47 -3.79 -9.50 9.62
CA ARG A 47 -4.62 -10.00 8.51
C ARG A 47 -5.70 -9.00 8.13
N HIS A 48 -6.39 -8.39 9.10
CA HIS A 48 -7.38 -7.36 8.83
C HIS A 48 -6.74 -6.16 8.11
N ARG A 49 -5.56 -5.71 8.58
CA ARG A 49 -4.78 -4.67 7.90
C ARG A 49 -4.40 -5.06 6.47
N ALA A 50 -3.98 -6.30 6.25
CA ALA A 50 -3.66 -6.81 4.93
C ALA A 50 -4.89 -6.78 3.98
N VAL A 51 -6.09 -7.08 4.47
CA VAL A 51 -7.33 -6.96 3.70
C VAL A 51 -7.62 -5.50 3.35
N LEU A 52 -7.51 -4.57 4.30
CA LEU A 52 -7.74 -3.15 4.03
C LEU A 52 -6.79 -2.60 2.96
N LEU A 53 -5.50 -2.96 3.03
CA LEU A 53 -4.52 -2.59 2.01
C LEU A 53 -4.86 -3.20 0.65
N ALA A 54 -5.30 -4.47 0.63
CA ALA A 54 -5.70 -5.14 -0.60
C ALA A 54 -6.93 -4.49 -1.25
N LEU A 55 -7.91 -4.04 -0.45
CA LEU A 55 -9.08 -3.30 -0.94
C LEU A 55 -8.67 -1.97 -1.59
N VAL A 56 -7.77 -1.23 -0.96
CA VAL A 56 -7.23 0.02 -1.55
C VAL A 56 -6.48 -0.29 -2.84
N GLY A 57 -5.66 -1.34 -2.87
CA GLY A 57 -4.94 -1.78 -4.07
C GLY A 57 -5.88 -2.16 -5.22
N ALA A 58 -6.90 -2.95 -4.95
CA ALA A 58 -7.93 -3.31 -5.93
C ALA A 58 -8.68 -2.07 -6.45
N GLY A 59 -9.03 -1.13 -5.56
CA GLY A 59 -9.67 0.12 -5.97
C GLY A 59 -8.77 1.00 -6.84
N LEU A 60 -7.45 1.07 -6.56
CA LEU A 60 -6.48 1.76 -7.42
C LEU A 60 -6.40 1.10 -8.81
N MET A 61 -6.38 -0.23 -8.87
CA MET A 61 -6.41 -0.96 -10.14
C MET A 61 -7.71 -0.70 -10.90
N TYR A 62 -8.86 -0.68 -10.22
CA TYR A 62 -10.14 -0.32 -10.83
C TYR A 62 -10.14 1.11 -11.38
N ALA A 63 -9.60 2.06 -10.63
CA ALA A 63 -9.44 3.46 -11.05
C ALA A 63 -8.54 3.63 -12.29
N ALA A 64 -7.69 2.66 -12.60
CA ALA A 64 -6.94 2.66 -13.86
C ALA A 64 -7.89 2.67 -15.07
N PHE A 65 -8.98 1.90 -15.00
CA PHE A 65 -9.97 1.73 -16.08
C PHE A 65 -11.19 2.66 -15.94
N THR A 66 -11.41 3.24 -14.76
CA THR A 66 -12.57 4.09 -14.47
C THR A 66 -12.12 5.50 -14.06
N PRO A 67 -12.01 6.46 -15.00
CA PRO A 67 -11.47 7.80 -14.71
C PRO A 67 -12.21 8.57 -13.62
N SER A 68 -13.54 8.41 -13.52
CA SER A 68 -14.38 9.14 -12.57
C SER A 68 -14.05 8.88 -11.09
N VAL A 69 -13.46 7.73 -10.76
CA VAL A 69 -13.10 7.37 -9.38
C VAL A 69 -11.64 7.61 -9.04
N ARG A 70 -10.81 8.05 -10.00
CA ARG A 70 -9.36 8.25 -9.80
C ARG A 70 -9.03 9.18 -8.64
N PRO A 71 -9.64 10.37 -8.50
CA PRO A 71 -9.27 11.29 -7.42
C PRO A 71 -9.50 10.67 -6.04
N ALA A 72 -10.65 10.01 -5.85
CA ALA A 72 -10.99 9.34 -4.60
C ALA A 72 -10.01 8.20 -4.27
N MET A 73 -9.69 7.34 -5.25
CA MET A 73 -8.79 6.21 -5.00
C MET A 73 -7.33 6.66 -4.81
N ILE A 74 -6.87 7.68 -5.53
CA ILE A 74 -5.55 8.30 -5.32
C ILE A 74 -5.45 8.86 -3.91
N LEU A 75 -6.46 9.59 -3.45
CA LEU A 75 -6.49 10.14 -2.09
C LEU A 75 -6.46 9.02 -1.04
N ALA A 76 -7.27 7.97 -1.20
CA ALA A 76 -7.28 6.83 -0.29
C ALA A 76 -5.92 6.12 -0.21
N GLY A 77 -5.30 5.83 -1.36
CA GLY A 77 -3.96 5.24 -1.42
C GLY A 77 -2.88 6.13 -0.80
N PHE A 78 -2.96 7.43 -1.05
CA PHE A 78 -2.02 8.40 -0.50
C PHE A 78 -2.10 8.47 1.02
N LEU A 79 -3.31 8.62 1.58
CA LEU A 79 -3.51 8.65 3.03
C LEU A 79 -3.06 7.34 3.70
N SER A 80 -3.31 6.21 3.04
CA SER A 80 -2.87 4.90 3.53
C SER A 80 -1.34 4.84 3.66
N MET A 81 -0.59 5.11 2.59
CA MET A 81 0.87 5.10 2.63
C MET A 81 1.45 6.19 3.53
N LEU A 82 0.88 7.40 3.51
CA LEU A 82 1.35 8.53 4.32
C LEU A 82 1.24 8.20 5.82
N SER A 83 0.13 7.59 6.25
CA SER A 83 -0.04 7.18 7.64
C SER A 83 1.04 6.17 8.06
N PHE A 84 1.30 5.14 7.24
CA PHE A 84 2.33 4.15 7.53
C PHE A 84 3.73 4.77 7.56
N LEU A 85 4.06 5.62 6.59
CA LEU A 85 5.35 6.32 6.54
C LEU A 85 5.55 7.25 7.74
N ALA A 86 4.51 7.93 8.21
CA ALA A 86 4.57 8.78 9.39
C ALA A 86 4.89 7.97 10.66
N PHE A 87 4.21 6.84 10.87
CA PHE A 87 4.51 5.94 12.00
C PHE A 87 5.91 5.33 11.86
N ALA A 88 6.27 4.85 10.67
CA ALA A 88 7.60 4.29 10.40
C ALA A 88 8.72 5.31 10.61
N ALA A 89 8.48 6.60 10.31
CA ALA A 89 9.43 7.68 10.54
C ALA A 89 9.62 8.00 12.02
N ARG A 90 8.56 7.89 12.82
CA ARG A 90 8.59 8.09 14.28
C ARG A 90 9.32 6.96 15.00
N ASP A 91 9.13 5.72 14.53
CA ASP A 91 9.64 4.52 15.20
C ASP A 91 10.92 3.93 14.57
N ARG A 92 11.64 4.70 13.74
CA ARG A 92 12.78 4.21 12.91
C ARG A 92 13.82 3.37 13.65
N GLY A 93 14.10 3.69 14.91
CA GLY A 93 15.06 2.95 15.75
C GLY A 93 14.64 1.51 16.04
N ASN A 94 13.34 1.25 16.10
CA ASN A 94 12.76 -0.02 16.55
C ASN A 94 12.27 -0.90 15.38
N LEU A 95 12.36 -0.41 14.14
CA LEU A 95 11.91 -1.18 12.97
C LEU A 95 12.94 -2.25 12.58
N GLY A 96 12.45 -3.48 12.41
CA GLY A 96 13.23 -4.56 11.82
C GLY A 96 13.61 -4.29 10.34
N PRO A 97 14.65 -4.97 9.80
CA PRO A 97 15.14 -4.73 8.43
C PRO A 97 14.09 -4.92 7.33
N ARG A 98 13.16 -5.87 7.54
CA ARG A 98 12.06 -6.16 6.61
C ARG A 98 11.05 -5.01 6.56
N THR A 99 10.60 -4.52 7.72
CA THR A 99 9.68 -3.37 7.80
C THR A 99 10.29 -2.10 7.21
N ARG A 100 11.60 -1.86 7.42
CA ARG A 100 12.31 -0.74 6.76
C ARG A 100 12.34 -0.86 5.24
N ARG A 101 12.41 -2.09 4.70
CA ARG A 101 12.33 -2.32 3.25
C ARG A 101 10.94 -1.97 2.72
N VAL A 102 9.87 -2.39 3.41
CA VAL A 102 8.49 -2.03 3.06
C VAL A 102 8.30 -0.51 3.08
N ALA A 103 8.78 0.18 4.11
CA ALA A 103 8.71 1.65 4.17
C ALA A 103 9.41 2.35 2.99
N ARG A 104 10.54 1.81 2.49
CA ARG A 104 11.20 2.35 1.29
C ARG A 104 10.38 2.11 0.01
N ILE A 105 9.71 0.97 -0.08
CA ILE A 105 8.82 0.65 -1.21
C ILE A 105 7.62 1.60 -1.19
N ASP A 106 6.99 1.80 -0.04
CA ASP A 106 5.84 2.71 0.11
C ASP A 106 6.22 4.17 -0.18
N LEU A 107 7.43 4.60 0.18
CA LEU A 107 7.93 5.92 -0.19
C LEU A 107 8.01 6.08 -1.72
N ALA A 108 8.57 5.10 -2.42
CA ALA A 108 8.64 5.12 -3.88
C ALA A 108 7.23 5.08 -4.51
N ALA A 109 6.35 4.22 -4.01
CA ALA A 109 4.95 4.12 -4.45
C ALA A 109 4.17 5.42 -4.22
N THR A 110 4.44 6.14 -3.12
CA THR A 110 3.84 7.44 -2.82
C THR A 110 4.24 8.49 -3.86
N VAL A 111 5.52 8.52 -4.27
CA VAL A 111 5.98 9.43 -5.34
C VAL A 111 5.27 9.11 -6.66
N LEU A 112 5.17 7.82 -7.03
CA LEU A 112 4.44 7.41 -8.24
C LEU A 112 2.96 7.80 -8.19
N LEU A 113 2.32 7.67 -7.02
CA LEU A 113 0.93 8.03 -6.83
C LEU A 113 0.70 9.55 -6.93
N LEU A 114 1.62 10.36 -6.40
CA LEU A 114 1.60 11.82 -6.56
C LEU A 114 1.76 12.24 -8.01
N LEU A 115 2.63 11.58 -8.78
CA LEU A 115 2.75 11.80 -10.22
C LEU A 115 1.44 11.47 -10.95
N ALA A 116 0.79 10.35 -10.61
CA ALA A 116 -0.51 10.01 -11.15
C ALA A 116 -1.58 11.07 -10.81
N GLY A 117 -1.59 11.57 -9.57
CA GLY A 117 -2.47 12.66 -9.13
C GLY A 117 -2.24 13.97 -9.89
N GLY A 118 -0.99 14.37 -10.08
CA GLY A 118 -0.64 15.55 -10.87
C GLY A 118 -1.10 15.43 -12.33
N LEU A 119 -0.96 14.24 -12.93
CA LEU A 119 -1.45 13.98 -14.29
C LEU A 119 -2.97 14.04 -14.39
N VAL A 120 -3.70 13.59 -13.36
CA VAL A 120 -5.17 13.67 -13.31
C VAL A 120 -5.65 15.10 -13.12
N ALA A 121 -4.95 15.91 -12.33
CA ALA A 121 -5.29 17.31 -12.11
C ALA A 121 -5.00 18.21 -13.33
N ALA A 122 -4.13 17.77 -14.23
CA ALA A 122 -3.75 18.49 -15.45
C ALA A 122 -4.61 18.16 -16.68
N THR A 123 -5.63 17.31 -16.54
CA THR A 123 -6.59 16.93 -17.60
C THR A 123 -7.99 17.39 -17.26
#